data_AF-A0AAV0IY20-F1
#
_entry.id   AF-A0AAV0IY20-F1
#
_cell.length_a   1.000
_cell.length_b   1.000
_cell.length_c   1.000
_cell.angle_alpha   90.00
_cell.angle_beta   90.00
_cell.angle_gamma   90.00
#
_symmetry.space_group_name_H-M   'P 1'
#
loop_
_entity.id
_entity.type
_entity.pdbx_description
1 polymer ?
#
loop_
_entity_poly.entity_id
_entity_poly.type
_entity_poly.pdbx_seq_one_letter_code
_entity_poly.pdbx_strand_id
1 'polypeptide(L)' 'SDLKTSWTEANPGRRFYGCSKYGTDGACNFFRWHDPVVDEHMKFVLLNFHRRIRELEKRQNGQGSKANGCPV' A
#
# COMPACT_ATOMS: atom_id res chain seq x y z
N SER A 1 0.23 -6.51 -23.68
CA SER A 1 0.47 -6.85 -22.27
C SER A 1 -0.84 -7.35 -21.71
N ASP A 2 -0.77 -8.43 -20.92
CA ASP A 2 -1.98 -9.16 -20.53
C ASP A 2 -2.24 -8.98 -19.04
N LEU A 3 -3.51 -9.07 -18.64
CA LEU A 3 -3.93 -8.94 -17.26
C LEU A 3 -3.75 -10.27 -16.53
N LYS A 4 -2.96 -10.27 -15.46
CA LYS A 4 -2.57 -11.44 -14.66
C LYS A 4 -2.90 -11.21 -13.19
N THR A 5 -2.90 -12.30 -12.41
CA THR A 5 -3.16 -12.27 -10.96
C THR A 5 -1.90 -12.73 -10.23
N SER A 6 -1.49 -11.95 -9.22
CA SER A 6 -0.42 -12.34 -8.31
C SER A 6 -0.93 -13.39 -7.33
N TRP A 7 -0.20 -14.48 -7.23
CA TRP A 7 -0.43 -15.56 -6.26
C TRP A 7 0.70 -15.65 -5.24
N THR A 8 1.45 -14.56 -5.07
CA THR A 8 2.50 -14.48 -4.07
C THR A 8 1.90 -14.21 -2.69
N GLU A 9 2.51 -14.75 -1.63
CA GLU A 9 2.10 -14.50 -0.23
C GLU A 9 2.05 -13.00 0.11
N ALA A 10 2.92 -12.19 -0.51
CA ALA A 10 2.97 -10.75 -0.28
C ALA A 10 1.85 -9.97 -0.98
N ASN A 11 1.30 -10.49 -2.08
CA ASN A 11 0.26 -9.82 -2.87
C ASN A 11 -0.76 -10.84 -3.40
N PRO A 12 -1.47 -11.59 -2.54
CA PRO A 12 -2.41 -12.60 -3.00
C PRO A 12 -3.61 -11.95 -3.70
N GLY A 13 -3.97 -12.47 -4.87
CA GLY A 13 -5.15 -12.04 -5.63
C GLY A 13 -5.03 -10.68 -6.32
N ARG A 14 -3.94 -9.91 -6.12
CA ARG A 14 -3.78 -8.58 -6.73
C ARG A 14 -3.50 -8.70 -8.23
N ARG A 15 -4.16 -7.89 -9.05
CA ARG A 15 -4.04 -7.95 -10.52
C ARG A 15 -2.96 -7.01 -11.06
N PHE A 16 -2.28 -7.41 -12.12
CA PHE A 16 -1.26 -6.61 -12.80
C PHE A 16 -1.25 -6.85 -14.31
N TYR A 17 -0.83 -5.84 -15.08
CA TYR A 17 -0.45 -6.00 -16.47
C TYR A 17 0.99 -6.47 -16.55
N GLY A 18 1.23 -7.59 -17.25
CA GLY A 18 2.55 -8.16 -17.44
C GLY A 18 2.89 -8.37 -18.91
N CYS A 19 4.14 -8.76 -19.16
CA CYS A 19 4.54 -9.32 -20.45
C CYS A 19 3.59 -10.46 -20.85
N SER A 20 3.25 -10.57 -22.13
CA SER A 20 2.43 -11.68 -22.62
C SER A 20 3.13 -13.04 -22.42
N LYS A 21 4.48 -13.06 -22.44
CA LYS A 21 5.33 -14.22 -22.11
C LYS A 21 5.66 -14.35 -20.61
N TYR A 22 5.02 -13.59 -19.72
CA TYR A 22 5.35 -13.65 -18.29
C TYR A 22 5.17 -15.08 -17.73
N GLY A 23 6.16 -15.54 -16.97
CA GLY A 23 6.23 -16.90 -16.42
C GLY A 23 6.93 -17.92 -17.33
N THR A 24 7.45 -17.50 -18.49
CA THR A 24 8.22 -18.38 -19.39
C THR A 24 9.61 -17.81 -19.66
N ASP A 25 10.48 -18.63 -20.25
CA ASP A 25 11.76 -18.17 -20.77
C ASP A 25 11.57 -17.10 -21.85
N GLY A 26 12.37 -16.03 -21.77
CA GLY A 26 12.27 -14.89 -22.69
C GLY A 26 11.13 -13.90 -22.39
N ALA A 27 10.52 -13.96 -21.19
CA ALA A 27 9.66 -12.89 -20.70
C ALA A 27 10.43 -11.56 -20.64
N CYS A 28 9.79 -10.46 -21.06
CA CYS A 28 10.34 -9.13 -20.79
C CYS A 28 9.95 -8.65 -19.39
N ASN A 29 10.67 -7.65 -18.89
CA ASN A 29 10.49 -7.10 -17.53
C ASN A 29 9.30 -6.12 -17.41
N PHE A 30 8.37 -6.09 -18.36
CA PHE A 30 7.21 -5.22 -18.27
C PHE A 30 6.27 -5.68 -17.15
N PHE A 31 6.00 -4.76 -16.21
CA PHE A 31 5.11 -4.97 -15.08
C PHE A 31 4.43 -3.66 -14.68
N ARG A 32 3.11 -3.70 -14.42
CA ARG A 32 2.34 -2.58 -13.87
C ARG A 32 1.13 -3.08 -13.10
N TRP A 33 0.94 -2.64 -11.86
CA TRP A 33 -0.28 -2.98 -11.11
C TRP A 33 -1.56 -2.50 -11.82
N HIS A 34 -2.58 -3.36 -11.81
CA HIS A 34 -3.93 -3.02 -12.27
C HIS A 34 -4.76 -2.63 -11.06
N ASP A 35 -4.52 -1.40 -10.59
CA ASP A 35 -5.32 -0.81 -9.54
C ASP A 35 -6.55 -0.13 -10.16
N PRO A 36 -7.75 -0.33 -9.60
CA PRO A 36 -8.95 0.30 -10.11
C PRO A 36 -8.85 1.83 -10.01
N VAL A 37 -9.54 2.52 -10.92
CA VAL A 37 -9.69 3.97 -10.83
C VAL A 37 -10.52 4.26 -9.59
N VAL A 38 -9.89 4.88 -8.58
CA VAL A 38 -10.59 5.48 -7.45
C VAL A 38 -11.28 6.75 -7.93
N ASP A 39 -12.57 6.89 -7.61
CA ASP A 39 -13.31 8.11 -7.86
C ASP A 39 -12.74 9.28 -7.03
N GLU A 40 -12.99 10.52 -7.47
CA GLU A 40 -12.43 11.71 -6.80
C GLU A 40 -12.92 11.85 -5.35
N HIS A 41 -14.12 11.38 -5.04
CA HIS A 41 -14.62 11.40 -3.67
C HIS A 41 -13.85 10.41 -2.79
N MET A 42 -13.62 9.18 -3.26
CA MET A 42 -12.76 8.22 -2.58
C MET A 42 -11.33 8.74 -2.40
N LYS A 43 -10.73 9.36 -3.44
CA LYS A 43 -9.41 9.98 -3.30
C LYS A 43 -9.39 11.01 -2.18
N PHE A 44 -10.38 11.91 -2.14
CA PHE A 44 -10.51 12.90 -1.07
C PHE A 44 -10.62 12.25 0.31
N VAL A 45 -11.48 11.25 0.46
CA VAL A 45 -11.69 10.52 1.71
C VAL A 45 -10.39 9.83 2.17
N LEU A 46 -9.73 9.08 1.28
CA LEU A 46 -8.47 8.38 1.55
C LEU A 46 -7.35 9.35 1.95
N LEU A 47 -7.20 10.48 1.24
CA LEU A 47 -6.20 11.50 1.56
C LEU A 47 -6.46 12.14 2.93
N ASN A 48 -7.72 12.42 3.27
CA ASN A 48 -8.06 12.97 4.58
C ASN A 48 -7.82 11.98 5.72
N PHE A 49 -8.17 10.71 5.54
CA PHE A 49 -7.85 9.68 6.51
C PHE A 49 -6.34 9.53 6.70
N HIS A 50 -5.58 9.49 5.61
CA HIS A 50 -4.12 9.39 5.68
C HIS A 50 -3.49 10.61 6.38
N ARG A 51 -4.01 11.82 6.17
CA ARG A 51 -3.59 13.01 6.93
C ARG A 51 -3.89 12.86 8.43
N ARG A 52 -5.10 12.45 8.79
CA ARG A 52 -5.53 12.33 10.19
C ARG A 52 -4.77 11.23 10.94
N ILE A 53 -4.48 10.11 10.29
CA ILE A 53 -3.64 9.04 10.86
C ILE A 53 -2.25 9.59 11.20
N ARG A 54 -1.59 10.27 10.25
CA ARG A 54 -0.27 10.88 10.51
C ARG A 54 -0.26 11.90 11.64
N GLU A 55 -1.34 12.68 11.78
CA GLU A 55 -1.49 13.61 12.91
C GLU A 55 -1.63 12.89 14.25
N LEU A 56 -2.38 11.78 14.30
CA LEU A 56 -2.54 10.96 15.50
C LEU A 56 -1.24 10.26 15.87
N GLU A 57 -0.53 9.67 14.91
CA GLU A 57 0.79 9.05 15.10
C GLU A 57 1.80 10.06 15.68
N LYS A 58 1.82 11.30 15.17
CA LYS A 58 2.66 12.37 15.72
C LYS A 58 2.32 12.69 17.18
N ARG A 59 1.03 12.74 17.54
CA ARG A 59 0.60 13.00 18.93
C ARG A 59 1.02 11.86 19.85
N GLN A 60 0.90 10.62 19.40
CA GLN A 60 1.30 9.45 20.17
C GLN A 60 2.82 9.39 20.36
N ASN A 61 3.60 9.65 19.29
CA ASN A 61 5.06 9.72 19.37
C ASN A 61 5.56 10.89 20.23
N GLY A 62 4.83 12.02 20.27
CA GLY A 62 5.11 13.14 21.16
C GLY A 62 4.71 12.92 22.62
N GLN A 63 3.93 11.88 22.92
CA GLN A 63 3.48 11.54 24.28
C GLN A 63 4.34 10.43 24.94
N GLY A 64 5.26 9.81 24.20
CA GLY A 64 6.21 8.81 24.73
C GLY A 64 7.25 9.34 25.73
N SER A 65 7.30 10.65 25.99
CA SER A 65 8.27 11.28 26.89
C SER A 65 7.78 11.47 28.34
N LYS A 66 6.57 11.01 28.69
CA LYS A 66 6.03 11.12 30.06
C LYS A 66 5.56 9.77 30.60
N ALA A 67 6.41 8.75 30.53
CA ALA A 67 6.32 7.66 31.50
C ALA A 67 6.98 8.16 32.79
N ASN A 68 6.14 8.55 33.76
CA ASN A 68 6.56 8.94 35.10
C ASN A 68 7.36 7.80 35.72
N GLY A 69 8.64 8.05 36.03
CA GLY A 69 9.39 7.19 36.92
C GLY A 69 8.75 7.23 38.31
N CYS A 70 8.28 6.08 38.79
CA CYS A 70 8.04 5.89 40.20
C CYS A 70 9.40 5.99 40.91
N PRO A 71 9.61 6.88 41.88
CA PRO A 71 10.81 6.82 42.70
C PRO A 71 10.73 5.55 43.55
N VAL A 72 11.82 4.78 43.58
CA VAL A 72 12.03 3.68 44.52
C VAL A 72 12.33 4.26 45.89
#